data_AF-A0A7V3G175-F1
#
_entry.id   AF-A0A7V3G175-F1
#
_cell.length_a   1.000
_cell.length_b   1.000
_cell.length_c   1.000
_cell.angle_alpha   90.00
_cell.angle_beta   90.00
_cell.angle_gamma   90.00
#
_symmetry.space_group_name_H-M   'P 1'
#
loop_
_entity.id
_entity.type
_entity.pdbx_description
1 polymer ?
#
loop_
_entity_poly.entity_id
_entity_poly.type
_entity_poly.pdbx_seq_one_letter_code
_entity_poly.pdbx_strand_id
1 'polypeptide(L)'
;MSSQPAASTSAPSGPRQFRLYSHSNLFYWWPVWVVGYILGIITYFQGTYMVVFPGGKDAEPEGHRQWLVAGKKEENKEIKFQEDGKDKPQIREGILLKEGSKYHLAPVGKDGKPEGQPQVKLRVSRFGGMGVVFIFVLLYVIFVTNVPLRGMWSVLVMAVLPLLAIILWLAGMWETIFRALSLLDVRITMGGYFFLSTALLILWLIAFFGFDRQLYITFEPRQMRVCLEIGAGEKTYDTVGMTVEKQKSDFFRHTLLGFGAGDLIIKTSGAERHEFHLNNVLGVVKAMRLVEELQRTQQERPAGV
;
A
#
# COMPACT_ATOMS: atom_id res chain seq x y z
N MET A 1 -39.53 -54.73 18.43
CA MET A 1 -38.92 -53.79 19.40
C MET A 1 -37.63 -53.29 18.77
N SER A 2 -37.44 -51.97 18.71
CA SER A 2 -36.42 -51.35 17.86
C SER A 2 -34.99 -51.63 18.31
N SER A 3 -34.11 -51.88 17.34
CA SER A 3 -32.67 -51.81 17.54
C SER A 3 -32.25 -50.37 17.86
N GLN A 4 -31.48 -50.21 18.93
CA GLN A 4 -30.90 -48.94 19.35
C GLN A 4 -29.71 -48.62 18.43
N PRO A 5 -29.69 -47.50 17.69
CA PRO A 5 -28.53 -47.14 16.88
C PRO A 5 -27.38 -46.79 17.83
N ALA A 6 -26.22 -47.40 17.60
CA ALA A 6 -25.01 -47.12 18.36
C ALA A 6 -24.65 -45.63 18.23
N ALA A 7 -24.40 -44.97 19.36
CA ALA A 7 -23.87 -43.62 19.35
C ALA A 7 -22.49 -43.66 18.67
N SER A 8 -22.35 -42.96 17.55
CA SER A 8 -21.06 -42.75 16.91
C SER A 8 -20.22 -41.83 17.79
N THR A 9 -19.41 -42.42 18.68
CA THR A 9 -18.34 -41.74 19.39
C THR A 9 -17.49 -40.99 18.38
N SER A 10 -17.55 -39.67 18.41
CA SER A 10 -16.70 -38.82 17.59
C SER A 10 -15.24 -39.14 17.91
N ALA A 11 -14.50 -39.62 16.92
CA ALA A 11 -13.08 -39.92 17.07
C ALA A 11 -12.34 -38.67 17.58
N PRO A 12 -11.31 -38.83 18.44
CA PRO A 12 -10.53 -37.70 18.92
C PRO A 12 -9.95 -36.94 17.72
N SER A 13 -10.08 -35.61 17.75
CA SER A 13 -9.55 -34.73 16.70
C SER A 13 -8.10 -35.09 16.42
N GLY A 14 -7.81 -35.43 15.16
CA GLY A 14 -6.48 -35.85 14.73
C GLY A 14 -5.39 -34.83 15.06
N PRO A 15 -4.10 -35.24 14.97
CA PRO A 15 -2.98 -34.37 15.30
C PRO A 15 -3.11 -33.03 14.58
N ARG A 16 -3.04 -31.93 15.35
CA ARG A 16 -3.22 -30.56 14.84
C ARG A 16 -2.04 -30.15 13.96
N GLN A 17 -2.06 -30.62 12.71
CA GLN A 17 -1.18 -30.11 11.66
C GLN A 17 -1.45 -28.61 11.51
N PHE A 18 -0.39 -27.80 11.52
CA PHE A 18 -0.50 -26.38 11.19
C PHE A 18 0.58 -25.98 10.21
N ARG A 19 0.28 -24.98 9.39
CA ARG A 19 1.15 -24.49 8.34
C ARG A 19 1.47 -23.01 8.58
N LEU A 20 2.76 -22.69 8.62
CA LEU A 20 3.26 -21.33 8.60
C LEU A 20 3.60 -20.93 7.17
N TYR A 21 3.32 -19.68 6.83
CA TYR A 21 3.62 -19.08 5.54
C TYR A 21 4.61 -17.93 5.73
N SER A 22 5.63 -17.86 4.87
CA SER A 22 6.56 -16.74 4.80
C SER A 22 6.03 -15.75 3.76
N HIS A 23 5.87 -14.48 4.14
CA HIS A 23 5.40 -13.45 3.22
C HIS A 23 6.57 -12.64 2.65
N SER A 24 6.46 -12.18 1.42
CA SER A 24 7.44 -11.29 0.79
C SER A 24 7.45 -9.89 1.43
N ASN A 25 8.49 -9.10 1.17
CA ASN A 25 8.54 -7.69 1.60
C ASN A 25 7.40 -6.85 0.99
N LEU A 26 6.77 -7.32 -0.10
CA LEU A 26 5.65 -6.62 -0.75
C LEU A 26 4.41 -6.55 0.15
N PHE A 27 4.27 -7.47 1.12
CA PHE A 27 3.20 -7.43 2.13
C PHE A 27 3.03 -6.04 2.76
N TYR A 28 4.12 -5.33 3.05
CA TYR A 28 4.14 -4.00 3.67
C TYR A 28 3.78 -2.83 2.75
N TRP A 29 3.57 -3.07 1.45
CA TRP A 29 3.31 -2.01 0.47
C TRP A 29 1.85 -1.55 0.44
N TRP A 30 0.98 -2.13 1.27
CA TRP A 30 -0.44 -1.80 1.33
C TRP A 30 -0.78 -0.32 1.59
N PRO A 31 -0.03 0.47 2.41
CA PRO A 31 -0.36 1.87 2.64
C PRO A 31 -0.26 2.71 1.37
N VAL A 32 0.65 2.37 0.45
CA VAL A 32 0.86 3.14 -0.79
C VAL A 32 -0.38 3.07 -1.68
N TRP A 33 -0.93 1.88 -1.92
CA TRP A 33 -2.13 1.75 -2.74
C TRP A 33 -3.39 2.23 -2.00
N VAL A 34 -3.50 2.04 -0.68
CA VAL A 34 -4.61 2.62 0.11
C VAL A 34 -4.62 4.15 0.04
N VAL A 35 -3.49 4.80 0.35
CA VAL A 35 -3.38 6.26 0.32
C VAL A 35 -3.57 6.80 -1.10
N GLY A 36 -3.03 6.12 -2.12
CA GLY A 36 -3.26 6.49 -3.51
C GLY A 36 -4.74 6.43 -3.91
N TYR A 37 -5.48 5.39 -3.53
CA TYR A 37 -6.93 5.36 -3.75
C TYR A 37 -7.66 6.48 -3.00
N ILE A 38 -7.34 6.72 -1.72
CA ILE A 38 -7.93 7.80 -0.93
C ILE A 38 -7.70 9.16 -1.60
N LEU A 39 -6.47 9.46 -2.03
CA LEU A 39 -6.14 10.72 -2.70
C LEU A 39 -6.76 10.82 -4.10
N GLY A 40 -6.90 9.72 -4.83
CA GLY A 40 -7.64 9.64 -6.08
C GLY A 40 -9.13 9.94 -5.90
N ILE A 41 -9.76 9.41 -4.84
CA ILE A 41 -11.16 9.66 -4.45
C ILE A 41 -11.36 11.12 -3.99
N ILE A 42 -10.45 11.67 -3.17
CA ILE A 42 -10.50 13.09 -2.79
C ILE A 42 -10.38 13.98 -4.03
N THR A 43 -9.45 13.67 -4.95
CA THR A 43 -9.33 14.35 -6.25
C THR A 43 -10.59 14.19 -7.12
N TYR A 44 -11.34 13.10 -6.95
CA TYR A 44 -12.64 12.90 -7.62
C TYR A 44 -13.69 13.90 -7.17
N PHE A 45 -13.86 14.04 -5.85
CA PHE A 45 -14.86 14.94 -5.27
C PHE A 45 -14.47 16.43 -5.39
N GLN A 46 -13.18 16.76 -5.45
CA GLN A 46 -12.72 18.14 -5.69
C GLN A 46 -13.16 18.70 -7.06
N GLY A 47 -13.37 17.85 -8.07
CA GLY A 47 -13.96 18.26 -9.35
C GLY A 47 -13.17 19.31 -10.15
N THR A 48 -11.89 19.50 -9.81
CA THR A 48 -10.92 20.41 -10.42
C THR A 48 -10.22 19.73 -11.61
N TYR A 49 -9.88 20.48 -12.64
CA TYR A 49 -9.32 19.95 -13.90
C TYR A 49 -8.07 20.72 -14.32
N MET A 50 -7.07 20.02 -14.84
CA MET A 50 -5.90 20.64 -15.45
C MET A 50 -6.08 20.78 -16.97
N VAL A 51 -5.70 21.96 -17.46
CA VAL A 51 -5.43 22.31 -18.87
C VAL A 51 -4.27 23.33 -18.82
N VAL A 52 -3.39 23.47 -19.84
CA VAL A 52 -2.08 24.17 -19.68
C VAL A 52 -2.03 25.61 -20.23
N PHE A 53 -1.15 25.99 -21.17
CA PHE A 53 -1.10 27.37 -21.71
C PHE A 53 -0.52 27.46 -23.15
N PRO A 54 -1.20 28.10 -24.13
CA PRO A 54 -0.53 28.71 -25.26
C PRO A 54 0.13 30.04 -24.88
N GLY A 55 1.44 30.02 -24.69
CA GLY A 55 2.22 31.25 -24.82
C GLY A 55 2.08 31.81 -26.25
N GLY A 56 1.28 32.85 -26.42
CA GLY A 56 1.40 33.78 -27.55
C GLY A 56 2.62 34.68 -27.37
N LYS A 57 3.12 35.32 -28.43
CA LYS A 57 4.31 36.20 -28.32
C LYS A 57 4.09 37.43 -27.44
N ASP A 58 2.82 37.79 -27.21
CA ASP A 58 2.41 38.97 -26.44
C ASP A 58 1.74 38.59 -25.09
N ALA A 59 1.94 37.35 -24.63
CA ALA A 59 1.41 36.89 -23.35
C ALA A 59 2.36 37.25 -22.20
N GLU A 60 2.00 38.27 -21.40
CA GLU A 60 2.70 38.56 -20.14
C GLU A 60 2.70 37.34 -19.19
N PRO A 61 3.80 37.11 -18.46
CA PRO A 61 3.95 35.96 -17.60
C PRO A 61 3.12 36.08 -16.31
N GLU A 62 2.55 34.93 -15.92
CA GLU A 62 2.22 34.54 -14.54
C GLU A 62 1.17 35.37 -13.77
N GLY A 63 0.00 34.76 -13.57
CA GLY A 63 -0.97 35.19 -12.57
C GLY A 63 -2.15 34.23 -12.45
N HIS A 64 -2.47 33.80 -11.22
CA HIS A 64 -3.69 33.06 -10.93
C HIS A 64 -4.92 33.91 -11.29
N ARG A 65 -5.57 33.62 -12.42
CA ARG A 65 -6.83 34.26 -12.81
C ARG A 65 -7.98 33.27 -12.68
N GLN A 66 -9.01 33.67 -11.94
CA GLN A 66 -10.28 32.96 -11.88
C GLN A 66 -11.08 33.28 -13.14
N TRP A 67 -11.62 32.27 -13.81
CA TRP A 67 -12.37 32.44 -15.05
C TRP A 67 -13.77 31.84 -14.95
N LEU A 68 -14.76 32.56 -15.48
CA LEU A 68 -16.15 32.12 -15.56
C LEU A 68 -16.34 31.21 -16.77
N VAL A 69 -16.90 30.02 -16.55
CA VAL A 69 -17.30 29.12 -17.65
C VAL A 69 -18.56 29.69 -18.29
N ALA A 70 -18.49 30.06 -19.57
CA ALA A 70 -19.64 30.58 -20.30
C ALA A 70 -20.78 29.56 -20.37
N GLY A 71 -22.01 30.03 -20.14
CA GLY A 71 -23.22 29.24 -20.32
C GLY A 71 -23.45 28.84 -21.79
N LYS A 72 -24.44 27.96 -22.02
CA LYS A 72 -24.78 27.50 -23.38
C LYS A 72 -25.02 28.67 -24.32
N LYS A 73 -24.43 28.58 -25.52
CA LYS A 73 -24.74 29.45 -26.65
C LYS A 73 -26.01 28.92 -27.32
N GLU A 74 -27.14 29.61 -27.14
CA GLU A 74 -28.26 29.45 -28.08
C GLU A 74 -28.01 30.25 -29.35
N GLU A 75 -28.68 29.84 -30.43
CA GLU A 75 -28.30 30.21 -31.78
C GLU A 75 -28.60 31.69 -32.07
N ASN A 76 -27.55 32.44 -32.37
CA ASN A 76 -27.58 33.75 -33.02
C ASN A 76 -28.09 34.97 -32.21
N LYS A 77 -27.72 35.09 -30.93
CA LYS A 77 -27.69 36.39 -30.20
C LYS A 77 -26.46 36.51 -29.29
N GLU A 78 -26.12 37.75 -28.92
CA GLU A 78 -25.01 38.06 -28.01
C GLU A 78 -25.15 37.31 -26.66
N ILE A 79 -24.02 37.06 -26.00
CA ILE A 79 -23.96 36.42 -24.68
C ILE A 79 -24.56 37.38 -23.64
N LYS A 80 -25.88 37.28 -23.42
CA LYS A 80 -26.51 37.87 -22.26
C LYS A 80 -26.29 36.95 -21.06
N PHE A 81 -25.66 37.50 -20.02
CA PHE A 81 -25.67 36.86 -18.70
C PHE A 81 -27.12 36.69 -18.27
N GLN A 82 -27.49 35.46 -17.89
CA GLN A 82 -28.86 35.12 -17.53
C GLN A 82 -29.19 35.72 -16.16
N GLU A 83 -29.74 36.93 -16.17
CA GLU A 83 -30.32 37.59 -15.01
C GLU A 83 -31.74 37.06 -14.79
N ASP A 84 -31.85 35.84 -14.25
CA ASP A 84 -33.05 35.42 -13.52
C ASP A 84 -32.68 34.47 -12.38
N GLY A 85 -33.46 34.53 -11.29
CA GLY A 85 -33.06 34.02 -9.99
C GLY A 85 -33.03 32.49 -9.89
N LYS A 86 -31.98 31.98 -9.22
CA LYS A 86 -31.69 30.57 -8.87
C LYS A 86 -30.95 29.75 -9.93
N ASP A 87 -29.65 30.02 -10.08
CA ASP A 87 -28.64 29.02 -9.67
C ASP A 87 -27.25 29.66 -9.51
N LYS A 88 -26.46 29.16 -8.54
CA LYS A 88 -25.14 29.74 -8.23
C LYS A 88 -24.10 29.34 -9.29
N PRO A 89 -23.28 30.26 -9.82
CA PRO A 89 -22.23 29.91 -10.78
C PRO A 89 -21.20 28.97 -10.13
N GLN A 90 -21.08 27.75 -10.65
CA GLN A 90 -20.02 26.81 -10.23
C GLN A 90 -18.69 27.22 -10.85
N ILE A 91 -17.89 28.02 -10.12
CA ILE A 91 -16.50 28.30 -10.46
C ILE A 91 -15.72 26.99 -10.48
N ARG A 92 -15.02 26.70 -11.59
CA ARG A 92 -14.07 25.59 -11.70
C ARG A 92 -12.73 26.11 -12.20
N GLU A 93 -11.72 26.03 -11.34
CA GLU A 93 -10.35 26.40 -11.69
C GLU A 93 -9.73 25.38 -12.64
N GLY A 94 -9.01 25.90 -13.64
CA GLY A 94 -8.22 25.22 -14.67
C GLY A 94 -7.46 26.29 -15.50
N ILE A 95 -6.82 25.93 -16.61
CA ILE A 95 -6.31 26.92 -17.61
C ILE A 95 -6.71 26.43 -19.04
N LEU A 96 -5.89 26.55 -20.10
CA LEU A 96 -6.19 26.17 -21.50
C LEU A 96 -4.90 25.88 -22.28
N LEU A 97 -4.75 24.82 -23.08
CA LEU A 97 -3.45 24.33 -23.63
C LEU A 97 -3.09 24.84 -25.07
N LYS A 98 -1.78 24.93 -25.44
CA LYS A 98 -1.35 25.36 -26.79
C LYS A 98 -1.75 24.39 -27.88
N GLU A 99 -2.47 24.94 -28.85
CA GLU A 99 -2.64 24.41 -30.20
C GLU A 99 -1.29 23.97 -30.79
N GLY A 100 -1.16 22.67 -31.04
CA GLY A 100 0.08 22.00 -31.44
C GLY A 100 0.44 20.77 -30.59
N SER A 101 -0.06 20.66 -29.36
CA SER A 101 0.18 19.51 -28.47
C SER A 101 -1.11 18.75 -28.11
N LYS A 102 -0.99 17.43 -27.97
CA LYS A 102 -2.11 16.48 -27.98
C LYS A 102 -2.96 16.57 -26.69
N TYR A 103 -4.19 17.06 -26.84
CA TYR A 103 -5.32 17.09 -25.89
C TYR A 103 -5.24 18.22 -24.80
N HIS A 104 -6.27 19.01 -24.41
CA HIS A 104 -7.70 18.71 -24.15
C HIS A 104 -8.73 19.88 -24.39
N LEU A 105 -9.44 19.84 -25.52
CA LEU A 105 -10.86 20.21 -25.81
C LEU A 105 -11.05 19.92 -27.32
N ALA A 106 -12.24 19.50 -27.77
CA ALA A 106 -12.45 19.34 -29.22
C ALA A 106 -12.33 20.73 -29.89
N PRO A 107 -11.44 20.93 -30.88
CA PRO A 107 -11.30 22.22 -31.53
C PRO A 107 -12.64 22.58 -32.18
N VAL A 108 -13.04 23.84 -32.02
CA VAL A 108 -14.29 24.33 -32.58
C VAL A 108 -13.99 24.80 -34.01
N GLY A 109 -14.68 24.22 -34.99
CA GLY A 109 -14.56 24.61 -36.39
C GLY A 109 -14.96 26.08 -36.60
N LYS A 110 -14.63 26.64 -37.77
CA LYS A 110 -15.01 28.02 -38.15
C LYS A 110 -16.53 28.25 -38.15
N ASP A 111 -17.32 27.18 -38.14
CA ASP A 111 -18.78 27.13 -38.09
C ASP A 111 -19.35 27.06 -36.65
N GLY A 112 -18.50 27.05 -35.62
CA GLY A 112 -18.92 26.99 -34.23
C GLY A 112 -19.28 25.59 -33.72
N LYS A 113 -19.06 24.52 -34.50
CA LYS A 113 -19.33 23.14 -34.09
C LYS A 113 -18.06 22.47 -33.53
N PRO A 114 -18.19 21.57 -32.53
CA PRO A 114 -17.04 20.82 -32.02
C PRO A 114 -16.60 19.78 -33.05
N GLU A 115 -15.44 19.99 -33.68
CA GLU A 115 -14.89 19.10 -34.70
C GLU A 115 -13.76 18.25 -34.09
N GLY A 116 -14.09 17.01 -33.72
CA GLY A 116 -13.12 16.06 -33.18
C GLY A 116 -13.61 15.31 -31.93
N GLN A 117 -12.93 14.20 -31.61
CA GLN A 117 -13.32 13.33 -30.51
C GLN A 117 -13.13 14.01 -29.13
N PRO A 118 -14.03 13.74 -28.15
CA PRO A 118 -13.99 14.39 -26.85
C PRO A 118 -12.73 14.01 -26.07
N GLN A 119 -12.02 15.03 -25.58
CA GLN A 119 -10.67 14.85 -25.04
C GLN A 119 -10.69 14.65 -23.51
N VAL A 120 -9.77 13.82 -22.99
CA VAL A 120 -9.83 13.25 -21.62
C VAL A 120 -9.82 14.32 -20.52
N LYS A 121 -10.77 14.26 -19.58
CA LYS A 121 -10.82 15.20 -18.45
C LYS A 121 -9.74 14.87 -17.40
N LEU A 122 -8.56 15.47 -17.51
CA LEU A 122 -7.47 15.37 -16.52
C LEU A 122 -7.88 16.02 -15.19
N ARG A 123 -8.48 15.24 -14.28
CA ARG A 123 -8.76 15.69 -12.91
C ARG A 123 -7.46 15.74 -12.11
N VAL A 124 -7.21 16.87 -11.48
CA VAL A 124 -6.00 17.16 -10.67
C VAL A 124 -6.46 17.87 -9.40
N SER A 125 -5.76 17.67 -8.29
CA SER A 125 -6.13 18.34 -7.04
C SER A 125 -5.96 19.86 -7.13
N ARG A 126 -6.83 20.58 -6.42
CA ARG A 126 -6.64 22.01 -6.14
C ARG A 126 -5.35 22.27 -5.34
N PHE A 127 -4.99 21.37 -4.43
CA PHE A 127 -3.87 21.52 -3.49
C PHE A 127 -2.65 20.70 -3.92
N GLY A 128 -1.50 21.37 -4.10
CA GLY A 128 -0.22 20.72 -4.43
C GLY A 128 0.28 19.71 -3.40
N GLY A 129 -0.02 19.94 -2.12
CA GLY A 129 0.39 19.07 -1.02
C GLY A 129 -0.13 17.63 -1.12
N MET A 130 -1.16 17.34 -1.92
CA MET A 130 -1.69 15.98 -2.04
C MET A 130 -0.73 15.02 -2.75
N GLY A 131 -0.01 15.46 -3.79
CA GLY A 131 1.00 14.61 -4.42
C GLY A 131 2.25 14.50 -3.55
N VAL A 132 2.59 15.55 -2.80
CA VAL A 132 3.66 15.53 -1.81
C VAL A 132 3.40 14.44 -0.76
N VAL A 133 2.20 14.38 -0.17
CA VAL A 133 1.81 13.33 0.79
C VAL A 133 1.94 11.92 0.18
N PHE A 134 1.51 11.71 -1.06
CA PHE A 134 1.65 10.41 -1.72
C PHE A 134 3.12 10.01 -1.91
N ILE A 135 3.96 10.93 -2.37
CA ILE A 135 5.40 10.69 -2.55
C ILE A 135 6.09 10.43 -1.19
N PHE A 136 5.73 11.15 -0.12
CA PHE A 136 6.25 10.85 1.21
C PHE A 136 5.85 9.46 1.70
N VAL A 137 4.60 9.03 1.50
CA VAL A 137 4.15 7.67 1.86
C VAL A 137 4.89 6.61 1.04
N LEU A 138 5.05 6.83 -0.26
CA LEU A 138 5.81 5.93 -1.14
C LEU A 138 7.27 5.80 -0.71
N LEU A 139 7.96 6.93 -0.50
CA LEU A 139 9.36 6.94 -0.06
C LEU A 139 9.53 6.35 1.35
N TYR A 140 8.60 6.61 2.26
CA TYR A 140 8.59 6.02 3.60
C TYR A 140 8.45 4.49 3.56
N VAL A 141 7.53 3.96 2.75
CA VAL A 141 7.37 2.52 2.57
C VAL A 141 8.59 1.89 1.90
N ILE A 142 9.17 2.53 0.88
CA ILE A 142 10.44 2.09 0.29
C ILE A 142 11.55 2.06 1.34
N PHE A 143 11.70 3.11 2.15
CA PHE A 143 12.71 3.18 3.20
C PHE A 143 12.54 2.07 4.23
N VAL A 144 11.35 1.91 4.84
CA VAL A 144 11.08 0.90 5.88
C VAL A 144 11.15 -0.54 5.36
N THR A 145 10.91 -0.77 4.06
CA THR A 145 11.03 -2.12 3.46
C THR A 145 12.46 -2.49 3.06
N ASN A 146 13.34 -1.51 2.82
CA ASN A 146 14.75 -1.74 2.46
C ASN A 146 15.72 -1.60 3.64
N VAL A 147 15.44 -0.73 4.61
CA VAL A 147 16.30 -0.47 5.78
C VAL A 147 15.72 -1.22 6.99
N PRO A 148 16.32 -2.35 7.41
CA PRO A 148 15.85 -3.08 8.59
C PRO A 148 16.20 -2.30 9.86
N LEU A 149 15.20 -1.68 10.50
CA LEU A 149 15.31 -0.97 11.77
C LEU A 149 15.33 -1.98 12.94
N ARG A 150 16.31 -2.88 12.91
CA ARG A 150 16.52 -3.93 13.93
C ARG A 150 17.53 -3.48 14.98
N GLY A 151 17.25 -3.84 16.25
CA GLY A 151 18.17 -3.64 17.37
C GLY A 151 18.53 -2.17 17.61
N MET A 152 19.82 -1.85 17.48
CA MET A 152 20.33 -0.50 17.78
C MET A 152 19.81 0.57 16.81
N TRP A 153 19.46 0.23 15.58
CA TRP A 153 18.97 1.20 14.59
C TRP A 153 17.60 1.78 14.94
N SER A 154 16.69 0.99 15.53
CA SER A 154 15.40 1.54 15.99
C SER A 154 15.57 2.45 17.21
N VAL A 155 16.50 2.13 18.12
CA VAL A 155 16.86 3.00 19.25
C VAL A 155 17.48 4.31 18.76
N LEU A 156 18.42 4.24 17.81
CA LEU A 156 19.03 5.42 17.19
C LEU A 156 17.97 6.30 16.54
N VAL A 157 17.09 5.73 15.69
CA VAL A 157 16.03 6.49 15.01
C VAL A 157 15.03 7.08 16.02
N MET A 158 14.63 6.34 17.05
CA MET A 158 13.73 6.84 18.10
C MET A 158 14.36 7.90 19.02
N ALA A 159 15.70 7.97 19.13
CA ALA A 159 16.39 9.02 19.87
C ALA A 159 16.68 10.25 18.99
N VAL A 160 17.16 10.03 17.76
CA VAL A 160 17.57 11.09 16.83
C VAL A 160 16.38 11.82 16.24
N LEU A 161 15.26 11.17 15.91
CA LEU A 161 14.10 11.87 15.33
C LEU A 161 13.49 12.90 16.30
N PRO A 162 13.19 12.60 17.58
CA PRO A 162 12.71 13.61 18.52
C PRO A 162 13.75 14.68 18.82
N LEU A 163 15.03 14.31 18.96
CA LEU A 163 16.11 15.28 19.20
C LEU A 163 16.24 16.27 18.02
N LEU A 164 16.22 15.78 16.79
CA LEU A 164 16.23 16.60 15.58
C LEU A 164 14.98 17.47 15.49
N ALA A 165 13.80 16.93 15.81
CA ALA A 165 12.56 17.69 15.84
C ALA A 165 12.59 18.85 16.87
N ILE A 166 13.19 18.62 18.04
CA ILE A 166 13.42 19.65 19.07
C ILE A 166 14.46 20.68 18.60
N ILE A 167 15.56 20.25 17.97
CA ILE A 167 16.57 21.18 17.41
C ILE A 167 15.94 22.08 16.33
N LEU A 168 15.16 21.51 15.41
CA LEU A 168 14.44 22.26 14.38
C LEU A 168 13.36 23.20 14.98
N TRP A 169 12.80 22.82 16.13
CA TRP A 169 11.85 23.66 16.87
C TRP A 169 12.53 24.85 17.54
N LEU A 170 13.63 24.63 18.26
CA LEU A 170 14.44 25.68 18.87
C LEU A 170 15.04 26.63 17.82
N ALA A 171 15.39 26.12 16.64
CA ALA A 171 15.91 26.92 15.53
C ALA A 171 14.83 27.68 14.73
N GLY A 172 13.54 27.53 15.08
CA GLY A 172 12.41 28.14 14.33
C GLY A 172 12.25 27.61 12.90
N MET A 173 12.98 26.56 12.51
CA MET A 173 13.10 26.11 11.12
C MET A 173 11.83 25.45 10.58
N TRP A 174 10.88 25.04 11.44
CA TRP A 174 9.61 24.44 11.00
C TRP A 174 8.84 25.31 10.04
N GLU A 175 8.80 26.63 10.24
CA GLU A 175 8.13 27.52 9.28
C GLU A 175 8.80 27.49 7.91
N THR A 176 10.13 27.58 7.85
CA THR A 176 10.89 27.52 6.60
C THR A 176 10.72 26.16 5.91
N ILE A 177 10.73 25.06 6.68
CA ILE A 177 10.52 23.70 6.17
C ILE A 177 9.11 23.53 5.64
N PHE A 178 8.07 23.93 6.38
CA PHE A 178 6.68 23.82 5.92
C PHE A 178 6.39 24.76 4.74
N ARG A 179 6.97 25.97 4.70
CA ARG A 179 6.91 26.86 3.54
C ARG A 179 7.59 26.21 2.33
N ALA A 180 8.82 25.69 2.46
CA ALA A 180 9.52 25.00 1.38
C ALA A 180 8.78 23.74 0.89
N LEU A 181 8.19 22.95 1.78
CA LEU A 181 7.36 21.80 1.43
C LEU A 181 6.01 22.21 0.81
N SER A 182 5.47 23.38 1.14
CA SER A 182 4.26 23.93 0.50
C SER A 182 4.54 24.53 -0.89
N LEU A 183 5.76 25.02 -1.12
CA LEU A 183 6.27 25.45 -2.44
C LEU A 183 6.52 24.26 -3.38
N LEU A 184 6.69 23.06 -2.84
CA LEU A 184 6.83 21.82 -3.61
C LEU A 184 5.45 21.38 -4.18
N ASP A 185 4.97 22.06 -5.23
CA ASP A 185 3.67 21.80 -5.85
C ASP A 185 3.68 20.52 -6.73
N VAL A 186 3.64 19.34 -6.09
CA VAL A 186 3.58 18.04 -6.78
C VAL A 186 2.15 17.70 -7.13
N ARG A 187 1.75 17.98 -8.38
CA ARG A 187 0.41 17.66 -8.89
C ARG A 187 0.37 16.32 -9.61
N ILE A 188 -0.17 15.30 -8.93
CA ILE A 188 -0.50 14.00 -9.54
C ILE A 188 -1.97 14.04 -10.01
N THR A 189 -2.22 13.51 -11.20
CA THR A 189 -3.58 13.39 -11.74
C THR A 189 -4.35 12.28 -11.00
N MET A 190 -5.68 12.38 -10.96
CA MET A 190 -6.55 11.29 -10.54
C MET A 190 -6.16 9.97 -11.21
N GLY A 191 -5.97 9.99 -12.54
CA GLY A 191 -5.59 8.82 -13.31
C GLY A 191 -4.27 8.22 -12.82
N GLY A 192 -3.28 9.06 -12.50
CA GLY A 192 -2.01 8.64 -11.91
C GLY A 192 -2.19 7.95 -10.56
N TYR A 193 -2.97 8.54 -9.64
CA TYR A 193 -3.27 7.91 -8.35
C TYR A 193 -3.94 6.54 -8.50
N PHE A 194 -5.03 6.45 -9.28
CA PHE A 194 -5.74 5.18 -9.48
C PHE A 194 -4.90 4.15 -10.23
N PHE A 195 -4.14 4.56 -11.25
CA PHE A 195 -3.27 3.66 -12.03
C PHE A 195 -2.16 3.06 -11.16
N LEU A 196 -1.39 3.90 -10.46
CA LEU A 196 -0.31 3.43 -9.58
C LEU A 196 -0.85 2.54 -8.45
N SER A 197 -1.97 2.93 -7.83
CA SER A 197 -2.60 2.13 -6.77
C SER A 197 -3.11 0.80 -7.28
N THR A 198 -3.70 0.76 -8.48
CA THR A 198 -4.24 -0.48 -9.06
C THR A 198 -3.14 -1.41 -9.55
N ALA A 199 -2.10 -0.89 -10.20
CA ALA A 199 -0.93 -1.67 -10.58
C ALA A 199 -0.25 -2.29 -9.35
N LEU A 200 -0.04 -1.50 -8.30
CA LEU A 200 0.55 -1.98 -7.05
C LEU A 200 -0.37 -2.94 -6.29
N LEU A 201 -1.69 -2.72 -6.26
CA LEU A 201 -2.66 -3.65 -5.67
C LEU A 201 -2.64 -4.98 -6.42
N ILE A 202 -2.61 -5.00 -7.75
CA ILE A 202 -2.53 -6.24 -8.55
C ILE A 202 -1.25 -7.00 -8.21
N LEU A 203 -0.08 -6.34 -8.19
CA LEU A 203 1.18 -6.96 -7.79
C LEU A 203 1.15 -7.48 -6.35
N TRP A 204 0.56 -6.72 -5.43
CA TRP A 204 0.38 -7.11 -4.02
C TRP A 204 -0.53 -8.34 -3.89
N LEU A 205 -1.63 -8.41 -4.64
CA LEU A 205 -2.55 -9.56 -4.66
C LEU A 205 -1.89 -10.80 -5.26
N ILE A 206 -1.12 -10.66 -6.35
CA ILE A 206 -0.39 -11.78 -6.97
C ILE A 206 0.70 -12.30 -6.02
N ALA A 207 1.42 -11.42 -5.31
CA ALA A 207 2.37 -11.81 -4.29
C ALA A 207 1.67 -12.53 -3.13
N PHE A 208 0.67 -11.90 -2.51
CA PHE A 208 0.04 -12.41 -1.29
C PHE A 208 -0.77 -13.70 -1.51
N PHE A 209 -1.51 -13.81 -2.61
CA PHE A 209 -2.34 -14.99 -2.89
C PHE A 209 -1.65 -16.05 -3.77
N GLY A 210 -0.63 -15.68 -4.54
CA GLY A 210 0.17 -16.59 -5.36
C GLY A 210 1.46 -17.01 -4.67
N PHE A 211 2.46 -16.13 -4.70
CA PHE A 211 3.84 -16.44 -4.31
C PHE A 211 4.02 -16.72 -2.80
N ASP A 212 3.47 -15.87 -1.93
CA ASP A 212 3.61 -15.99 -0.46
C ASP A 212 2.95 -17.29 0.07
N ARG A 213 2.00 -17.89 -0.68
CA ARG A 213 1.39 -19.19 -0.34
C ARG A 213 2.22 -20.40 -0.72
N GLN A 214 3.26 -20.22 -1.55
CA GLN A 214 4.15 -21.30 -2.00
C GLN A 214 5.31 -21.55 -1.02
N LEU A 215 5.67 -20.53 -0.23
CA LEU A 215 6.72 -20.60 0.79
C LEU A 215 6.11 -20.96 2.15
N TYR A 216 6.13 -22.24 2.50
CA TYR A 216 5.49 -22.74 3.70
C TYR A 216 6.30 -23.81 4.45
N ILE A 217 6.06 -23.86 5.75
CA ILE A 217 6.50 -24.96 6.62
C ILE A 217 5.26 -25.56 7.28
N THR A 218 5.08 -26.87 7.12
CA THR A 218 3.98 -27.62 7.74
C THR A 218 4.53 -28.43 8.91
N PHE A 219 4.00 -28.18 10.10
CA PHE A 219 4.34 -28.94 11.31
C PHE A 219 3.35 -30.07 11.50
N GLU A 220 3.86 -31.30 11.52
CA GLU A 220 3.19 -32.50 12.01
C GLU A 220 3.92 -32.97 13.27
N PRO A 221 3.28 -33.76 14.17
CA PRO A 221 3.86 -34.01 15.49
C PRO A 221 5.23 -34.69 15.49
N ARG A 222 5.55 -35.50 14.47
CA ARG A 222 6.83 -36.22 14.35
C ARG A 222 7.70 -35.78 13.17
N GLN A 223 7.20 -34.84 12.35
CA GLN A 223 7.90 -34.42 11.15
C GLN A 223 7.53 -32.99 10.75
N MET A 224 8.53 -32.21 10.39
CA MET A 224 8.39 -30.89 9.81
C MET A 224 8.64 -30.99 8.30
N ARG A 225 7.64 -30.61 7.50
CA ARG A 225 7.73 -30.51 6.05
C ARG A 225 8.06 -29.08 5.65
N VAL A 226 9.10 -28.90 4.84
CA VAL A 226 9.67 -27.61 4.49
C VAL A 226 9.65 -27.40 2.98
N CYS A 227 9.02 -26.31 2.54
CA CYS A 227 8.97 -25.84 1.16
C CYS A 227 9.37 -24.37 1.12
N LEU A 228 10.65 -24.09 0.84
CA LEU A 228 11.25 -22.74 0.87
C LEU A 228 11.69 -22.22 -0.50
N GLU A 229 11.45 -22.98 -1.56
CA GLU A 229 11.78 -22.61 -2.94
C GLU A 229 10.56 -22.90 -3.82
N ILE A 230 10.22 -21.95 -4.70
CA ILE A 230 9.04 -22.03 -5.56
C ILE A 230 9.26 -23.15 -6.58
N GLY A 231 8.50 -24.24 -6.44
CA GLY A 231 8.59 -25.42 -7.31
C GLY A 231 9.62 -26.47 -6.88
N ALA A 232 10.27 -26.31 -5.72
CA ALA A 232 11.13 -27.35 -5.16
C ALA A 232 10.33 -28.48 -4.49
N GLY A 233 10.99 -29.63 -4.29
CA GLY A 233 10.43 -30.75 -3.55
C GLY A 233 10.30 -30.48 -2.05
N GLU A 234 9.27 -31.04 -1.42
CA GLU A 234 9.04 -30.93 0.02
C GLU A 234 10.09 -31.74 0.80
N LYS A 235 10.96 -31.07 1.55
CA LYS A 235 11.95 -31.73 2.42
C LYS A 235 11.34 -32.01 3.79
N THR A 236 11.52 -33.23 4.29
CA THR A 236 10.97 -33.66 5.59
C THR A 236 12.09 -33.81 6.60
N TYR A 237 11.92 -33.18 7.77
CA TYR A 237 12.86 -33.18 8.89
C TYR A 237 12.18 -33.72 10.15
N ASP A 238 12.94 -34.31 11.08
CA ASP A 238 12.41 -34.68 12.40
C ASP A 238 12.20 -33.42 13.26
N THR A 239 11.19 -33.46 14.13
CA THR A 239 10.87 -32.42 15.12
C THR A 239 11.60 -32.62 16.45
N VAL A 240 12.18 -33.81 16.72
CA VAL A 240 12.84 -34.16 17.99
C VAL A 240 14.10 -33.33 18.22
N GLY A 241 14.03 -32.34 19.12
CA GLY A 241 15.15 -31.45 19.46
C GLY A 241 15.26 -30.17 18.61
N MET A 242 14.28 -29.93 17.74
CA MET A 242 14.16 -28.68 16.97
C MET A 242 13.98 -27.48 17.92
N THR A 243 14.67 -26.36 17.65
CA THR A 243 14.40 -25.09 18.34
C THR A 243 13.76 -24.07 17.41
N VAL A 244 12.88 -23.24 17.98
CA VAL A 244 12.18 -22.18 17.25
C VAL A 244 12.41 -20.86 17.98
N GLU A 245 13.12 -19.95 17.32
CA GLU A 245 13.52 -18.66 17.85
C GLU A 245 12.82 -17.55 17.06
N LYS A 246 12.09 -16.67 17.75
CA LYS A 246 11.61 -15.42 17.16
C LYS A 246 12.77 -14.44 17.04
N GLN A 247 13.05 -13.97 15.82
CA GLN A 247 14.07 -12.95 15.63
C GLN A 247 13.60 -11.60 16.21
N LYS A 248 14.54 -10.75 16.66
CA LYS A 248 14.22 -9.41 17.19
C LYS A 248 13.44 -8.61 16.14
N SER A 249 12.17 -8.36 16.41
CA SER A 249 11.23 -7.73 15.47
C SER A 249 11.58 -6.27 15.22
N ASP A 250 11.64 -5.89 13.95
CA ASP A 250 11.60 -4.49 13.52
C ASP A 250 10.24 -3.90 13.89
N PHE A 251 10.23 -2.91 14.80
CA PHE A 251 8.98 -2.36 15.34
C PHE A 251 8.10 -1.71 14.25
N PHE A 252 8.68 -0.95 13.33
CA PHE A 252 7.91 -0.23 12.31
C PHE A 252 7.36 -1.20 11.26
N ARG A 253 8.21 -2.09 10.76
CA ARG A 253 7.81 -3.10 9.77
C ARG A 253 6.77 -4.08 10.36
N HIS A 254 7.00 -4.61 11.57
CA HIS A 254 6.19 -5.70 12.11
C HIS A 254 4.97 -5.23 12.91
N THR A 255 5.08 -4.15 13.69
CA THR A 255 3.97 -3.66 14.51
C THR A 255 3.08 -2.68 13.74
N LEU A 256 3.66 -1.68 13.05
CA LEU A 256 2.87 -0.63 12.38
C LEU A 256 2.34 -1.08 11.01
N LEU A 257 3.20 -1.66 10.16
CA LEU A 257 2.81 -2.06 8.79
C LEU A 257 2.33 -3.53 8.71
N GLY A 258 2.83 -4.38 9.60
CA GLY A 258 2.71 -5.84 9.49
C GLY A 258 1.61 -6.51 10.30
N PHE A 259 0.76 -5.77 11.00
CA PHE A 259 -0.30 -6.32 11.85
C PHE A 259 0.18 -7.37 12.88
N GLY A 260 1.42 -7.24 13.38
CA GLY A 260 2.02 -8.21 14.31
C GLY A 260 2.64 -9.45 13.65
N ALA A 261 2.93 -9.38 12.34
CA ALA A 261 3.85 -10.33 11.68
C ALA A 261 5.22 -10.38 12.37
N GLY A 262 6.04 -11.39 12.08
CA GLY A 262 7.45 -11.35 12.48
C GLY A 262 8.28 -12.49 11.92
N ASP A 263 9.60 -12.32 12.00
CA ASP A 263 10.55 -13.29 11.47
C ASP A 263 10.79 -14.42 12.48
N LEU A 264 10.82 -15.65 11.98
CA LEU A 264 10.96 -16.88 12.75
C LEU A 264 12.16 -17.67 12.20
N ILE A 265 13.08 -18.05 13.08
CA ILE A 265 14.21 -18.92 12.78
C ILE A 265 13.89 -20.29 13.37
N ILE A 266 13.90 -21.33 12.54
CA ILE A 266 13.72 -22.71 12.96
C ILE A 266 15.05 -23.43 12.74
N LYS A 267 15.59 -24.04 13.80
CA LYS A 267 16.86 -24.79 13.73
C LYS A 267 16.55 -26.27 13.91
N THR A 268 16.92 -27.09 12.93
CA THR A 268 16.76 -28.54 13.03
C THR A 268 17.90 -29.19 13.82
N SER A 269 17.54 -30.26 14.50
CA SER A 269 18.42 -31.20 15.19
C SER A 269 18.77 -32.38 14.27
N GLY A 270 19.88 -33.06 14.56
CA GLY A 270 20.36 -34.21 13.80
C GLY A 270 21.81 -34.05 13.35
N ALA A 271 22.22 -34.91 12.41
CA ALA A 271 23.58 -34.92 11.86
C ALA A 271 23.91 -33.66 11.02
N GLU A 272 22.91 -33.07 10.38
CA GLU A 272 23.06 -31.87 9.54
C GLU A 272 22.07 -30.79 9.99
N ARG A 273 22.53 -29.90 10.87
CA ARG A 273 21.73 -28.77 11.39
C ARG A 273 21.43 -27.78 10.26
N HIS A 274 20.16 -27.59 9.96
CA HIS A 274 19.69 -26.58 9.03
C HIS A 274 19.01 -25.45 9.79
N GLU A 275 19.30 -24.20 9.41
CA GLU A 275 18.59 -23.02 9.89
C GLU A 275 17.65 -22.50 8.81
N PHE A 276 16.34 -22.47 9.10
CA PHE A 276 15.31 -22.01 8.19
C PHE A 276 14.77 -20.66 8.64
N HIS A 277 14.86 -19.67 7.74
CA HIS A 277 14.44 -18.30 8.00
C HIS A 277 13.08 -18.05 7.34
N LEU A 278 12.01 -18.06 8.14
CA LEU A 278 10.68 -17.63 7.69
C LEU A 278 10.54 -16.13 7.98
N ASN A 279 10.38 -15.33 6.93
CA ASN A 279 10.20 -13.89 7.07
C ASN A 279 8.71 -13.55 7.14
N ASN A 280 8.37 -12.49 7.89
CA ASN A 280 7.02 -11.89 7.88
C ASN A 280 5.89 -12.90 8.19
N VAL A 281 6.09 -13.82 9.14
CA VAL A 281 5.08 -14.82 9.53
C VAL A 281 3.95 -14.12 10.28
N LEU A 282 2.72 -14.18 9.73
CA LEU A 282 1.53 -13.62 10.37
C LEU A 282 1.25 -14.32 11.71
N GLY A 283 1.03 -13.51 12.76
CA GLY A 283 0.68 -14.04 14.08
C GLY A 283 1.79 -14.87 14.74
N VAL A 284 3.07 -14.50 14.54
CA VAL A 284 4.25 -15.25 15.01
C VAL A 284 4.19 -15.70 16.47
N VAL A 285 3.57 -14.93 17.37
CA VAL A 285 3.41 -15.29 18.80
C VAL A 285 2.45 -16.48 18.99
N LYS A 286 1.39 -16.56 18.18
CA LYS A 286 0.47 -17.72 18.17
C LYS A 286 1.15 -18.94 17.54
N ALA A 287 1.93 -18.72 16.47
CA ALA A 287 2.71 -19.78 15.83
C ALA A 287 3.71 -20.44 16.80
N MET A 288 4.48 -19.66 17.56
CA MET A 288 5.39 -20.18 18.59
C MET A 288 4.68 -21.06 19.62
N ARG A 289 3.58 -20.57 20.21
CA ARG A 289 2.80 -21.34 21.19
C ARG A 289 2.29 -22.67 20.63
N LEU A 290 1.90 -22.70 19.36
CA LEU A 290 1.47 -23.94 18.69
C LEU A 290 2.65 -24.91 18.47
N VAL A 291 3.86 -24.43 18.17
CA VAL A 291 5.07 -25.28 18.15
C VAL A 291 5.31 -25.86 19.55
N GLU A 292 5.33 -25.01 20.58
CA GLU A 292 5.58 -25.39 21.98
C GLU A 292 4.54 -26.44 22.47
N GLU A 293 3.26 -26.25 22.15
CA GLU A 293 2.19 -27.21 22.43
C GLU A 293 2.40 -28.57 21.72
N LEU A 294 2.81 -28.58 20.45
CA LEU A 294 3.12 -29.83 19.73
C LEU A 294 4.33 -30.55 20.32
N GLN A 295 5.41 -29.82 20.64
CA GLN A 295 6.62 -30.39 21.24
C GLN A 295 6.33 -30.98 22.62
N ARG A 296 5.55 -30.28 23.45
CA ARG A 296 5.09 -30.78 24.74
C ARG A 296 4.23 -32.05 24.60
N THR A 297 3.30 -32.07 23.65
CA THR A 297 2.45 -33.24 23.38
C THR A 297 3.25 -34.46 22.90
N GLN A 298 4.36 -34.25 22.18
CA GLN A 298 5.32 -35.32 21.85
C GLN A 298 6.01 -35.85 23.10
N GLN A 299 6.53 -34.96 23.95
CA GLN A 299 7.30 -35.34 25.13
C GLN A 299 6.46 -36.05 26.20
N GLU A 300 5.18 -35.71 26.32
CA GLU A 300 4.22 -36.36 27.23
C GLU A 300 3.71 -37.72 26.71
N ARG A 301 3.94 -38.07 25.43
CA ARG A 301 3.52 -39.35 24.83
C ARG A 301 4.71 -40.33 24.79
N PRO A 302 4.83 -41.28 25.73
CA PRO A 302 5.96 -42.21 25.75
C PRO A 302 6.04 -43.03 24.46
N ALA A 303 7.27 -43.35 24.05
CA ALA A 303 7.56 -44.10 22.84
C ALA A 303 7.14 -45.57 22.99
N GLY A 304 5.86 -45.87 22.77
CA GLY A 304 5.35 -47.25 22.80
C GLY A 304 3.83 -47.35 22.94
N VAL A 305 3.10 -47.09 21.84
CA VAL A 305 1.95 -47.89 21.36
C VAL A 305 1.97 -47.83 19.84
#